data_AF-A0A8T1EQY5-F1
#
_entry.id   AF-A0A8T1EQY5-F1
#
_cell.length_a   1.000
_cell.length_b   1.000
_cell.length_c   1.000
_cell.angle_alpha   90.00
_cell.angle_beta   90.00
_cell.angle_gamma   90.00
#
_symmetry.space_group_name_H-M   'P 1'
#
loop_
_entity.id
_entity.type
_entity.pdbx_description
1 polymer ?
#
loop_
_entity_poly.entity_id
_entity_poly.type
_entity_poly.pdbx_seq_one_letter_code
_entity_poly.pdbx_strand_id
1 'polypeptide(L)'
;MEELHFWAAKAKNLNSIFAQLQSDSIRKVLQYLDASKSTYNVPFAKLCKEVFLARAEANDNKHYLWPLAKWFEQLASAQTLPEIRDLFRPICHSILLIWKSSRFYNIPARLVVLIRQICNEIIKKAMMHLNGEKLFELIDQSELEQANSMLQVSLQVCAHFKSVYFDYKAKSVTEVPGNPWRIQNNALFIRLDEFLERCHDVLELTQTIYQFQKLAQMEIGGTKGKTLTTSVHQIYADFQETLAQMKNVQYDLMDLDAKHFEDDFYAFRSKNKELERRLASVINQAFDDAKTIVGRFKCLDCFEDLLDRQIIKNELERKHTSLIASYASDLHVVQQIFIEN
;
A
#
# COMPACT_ATOMS: atom_id res chain seq x y z
N MET A 1 -13.39 13.40 8.34
CA MET A 1 -14.11 14.57 8.92
C MET A 1 -14.95 15.33 7.89
N GLU A 2 -14.51 15.43 6.62
CA GLU A 2 -15.19 16.22 5.58
C GLU A 2 -16.65 15.85 5.37
N GLU A 3 -16.99 14.56 5.30
CA GLU A 3 -18.38 14.12 5.10
C GLU A 3 -19.31 14.54 6.25
N LEU A 4 -18.82 14.49 7.49
CA LEU A 4 -19.58 14.94 8.66
C LEU A 4 -19.82 16.45 8.61
N HIS A 5 -18.79 17.23 8.26
CA HIS A 5 -18.92 18.67 8.08
C HIS A 5 -19.85 19.03 6.92
N PHE A 6 -19.79 18.29 5.82
CA PHE A 6 -20.70 18.47 4.68
C PHE A 6 -22.16 18.29 5.09
N TRP A 7 -22.51 17.19 5.76
CA TRP A 7 -23.89 16.96 6.21
C TRP A 7 -24.32 17.96 7.29
N ALA A 8 -23.42 18.34 8.21
CA ALA A 8 -23.70 19.36 9.21
C ALA A 8 -23.97 20.74 8.59
N ALA A 9 -23.17 21.15 7.60
CA ALA A 9 -23.34 22.41 6.87
C ALA A 9 -24.61 22.39 6.00
N LYS A 10 -24.85 21.29 5.27
CA LYS A 10 -26.06 21.10 4.46
C LYS A 10 -27.33 21.17 5.33
N ALA A 11 -27.33 20.51 6.49
CA ALA A 11 -28.41 20.60 7.45
C ALA A 11 -28.60 22.03 7.96
N LYS A 12 -27.53 22.73 8.36
CA LYS A 12 -27.61 24.13 8.82
C LYS A 12 -28.21 25.05 7.77
N ASN A 13 -27.74 24.96 6.52
CA ASN A 13 -28.20 25.80 5.41
C ASN A 13 -29.68 25.52 5.08
N LEU A 14 -30.08 24.25 4.96
CA LEU A 14 -31.46 23.89 4.65
C LEU A 14 -32.44 24.23 5.79
N ASN A 15 -32.01 24.12 7.05
CA ASN A 15 -32.81 24.60 8.18
C ASN A 15 -33.00 26.13 8.14
N SER A 16 -31.95 26.89 7.76
CA SER A 16 -32.03 28.34 7.59
C SER A 16 -32.98 28.74 6.46
N ILE A 17 -32.85 28.11 5.28
CA ILE A 17 -33.76 28.34 4.14
C ILE A 17 -35.19 28.01 4.53
N PHE A 18 -35.41 26.90 5.25
CA PHE A 18 -36.74 26.55 5.72
C PHE A 18 -37.32 27.59 6.69
N ALA A 19 -36.52 28.12 7.61
CA ALA A 19 -36.95 29.20 8.50
C ALA A 19 -37.32 30.48 7.72
N GLN A 20 -36.55 30.82 6.68
CA GLN A 20 -36.89 31.93 5.78
C GLN A 20 -38.21 31.67 5.05
N LEU A 21 -38.40 30.49 4.47
CA LEU A 21 -39.65 30.12 3.78
C LEU A 21 -40.87 30.13 4.70
N GLN A 22 -40.67 29.90 6.00
CA GLN A 22 -41.73 29.98 7.00
C GLN A 22 -42.03 31.39 7.51
N SER A 23 -41.21 32.40 7.17
CA SER A 23 -41.43 33.78 7.60
C SER A 23 -42.76 34.35 7.10
N ASP A 24 -43.35 35.24 7.90
CA ASP A 24 -44.65 35.84 7.59
C ASP A 24 -44.63 36.66 6.29
N SER A 25 -43.50 37.27 5.95
CA SER A 25 -43.32 38.00 4.70
C SER A 25 -43.44 37.07 3.48
N ILE A 26 -42.73 35.94 3.49
CA ILE A 26 -42.75 34.98 2.39
C ILE A 26 -44.11 34.26 2.30
N ARG A 27 -44.74 33.93 3.43
CA ARG A 27 -46.10 33.36 3.44
C ARG A 27 -47.13 34.30 2.83
N LYS A 28 -47.07 35.61 3.14
CA LYS A 28 -47.96 36.61 2.53
C LYS A 28 -47.75 36.70 1.01
N VAL A 29 -46.49 36.72 0.55
CA VAL A 29 -46.17 36.73 -0.88
C VAL A 29 -46.73 35.50 -1.60
N LEU A 30 -46.67 34.32 -0.97
CA LEU A 30 -47.24 33.09 -1.52
C LEU A 30 -48.77 33.15 -1.63
N GLN A 31 -49.45 33.73 -0.64
CA GLN A 31 -50.91 33.93 -0.69
C GLN A 31 -51.32 34.86 -1.84
N TYR A 32 -50.57 35.95 -2.08
CA TYR A 32 -50.82 36.84 -3.22
C TYR A 32 -50.54 36.18 -4.58
N LEU A 33 -49.46 35.39 -4.67
CA LEU A 33 -49.13 34.62 -5.87
C LEU A 33 -50.20 33.57 -6.20
N ASP A 34 -50.80 32.96 -5.18
CA ASP A 34 -51.89 32.01 -5.34
C ASP A 34 -53.20 32.69 -5.75
N ALA A 35 -53.55 33.81 -5.09
CA ALA A 35 -54.73 34.61 -5.44
C ALA A 35 -54.68 35.17 -6.88
N SER A 36 -53.48 35.49 -7.37
CA SER A 36 -53.26 35.97 -8.74
C SER A 36 -53.17 34.85 -9.80
N LYS A 37 -53.32 33.57 -9.40
CA LYS A 37 -53.14 32.38 -10.26
C LYS A 37 -51.82 32.42 -11.06
N SER A 38 -50.74 32.85 -10.41
CA SER A 38 -49.42 32.98 -11.03
C SER A 38 -48.90 31.63 -11.52
N THR A 39 -48.33 31.61 -12.73
CA THR A 39 -47.68 30.43 -13.32
C THR A 39 -46.46 29.96 -12.53
N TYR A 40 -45.90 30.82 -11.65
CA TYR A 40 -44.73 30.51 -10.82
C TYR A 40 -45.06 29.77 -9.52
N ASN A 41 -46.34 29.68 -9.13
CA ASN A 41 -46.73 29.05 -7.87
C ASN A 41 -46.40 27.54 -7.86
N VAL A 42 -46.71 26.83 -8.95
CA VAL A 42 -46.47 25.38 -9.06
C VAL A 42 -44.97 25.01 -9.02
N PRO A 43 -44.08 25.66 -9.82
CA PRO A 43 -42.64 25.44 -9.70
C PRO A 43 -42.07 25.76 -8.31
N PHE A 44 -42.53 26.86 -7.70
CA PHE A 44 -42.06 27.25 -6.37
C PHE A 44 -42.50 26.26 -5.28
N ALA A 45 -43.76 25.80 -5.32
CA ALA A 45 -44.24 24.77 -4.39
C ALA A 45 -43.47 23.46 -4.53
N LYS A 46 -43.08 23.09 -5.76
CA LYS A 46 -42.21 21.93 -6.03
C LYS A 46 -40.84 22.11 -5.38
N LEU A 47 -40.21 23.27 -5.53
CA LEU A 47 -38.94 23.59 -4.88
C LEU A 47 -39.04 23.56 -3.35
N CYS A 48 -40.12 24.08 -2.76
CA CYS A 48 -40.34 23.98 -1.31
C CYS A 48 -40.44 22.52 -0.84
N LYS A 49 -41.10 21.65 -1.62
CA LYS A 49 -41.18 20.22 -1.32
C LYS A 49 -39.80 19.55 -1.43
N GLU A 50 -39.02 19.87 -2.44
CA GLU A 50 -37.63 19.37 -2.60
C GLU A 50 -36.75 19.82 -1.42
N VAL A 51 -36.83 21.08 -1.01
CA VAL A 51 -36.12 21.61 0.16
C VAL A 51 -36.54 20.87 1.43
N PHE A 52 -37.84 20.61 1.63
CA PHE A 52 -38.32 19.87 2.80
C PHE A 52 -37.78 18.44 2.85
N LEU A 53 -37.77 17.72 1.73
CA LEU A 53 -37.22 16.37 1.63
C LEU A 53 -35.70 16.36 1.85
N ALA A 54 -34.97 17.25 1.18
CA ALA A 54 -33.52 17.38 1.34
C ALA A 54 -33.13 17.78 2.77
N ARG A 55 -33.95 18.58 3.44
CA ARG A 55 -33.76 18.95 4.86
C ARG A 55 -33.94 17.76 5.78
N ALA A 56 -35.01 16.98 5.59
CA ALA A 56 -35.25 15.78 6.38
C ALA A 56 -34.09 14.79 6.25
N GLU A 57 -33.62 14.56 5.03
CA GLU A 57 -32.43 13.74 4.74
C GLU A 57 -31.17 14.28 5.43
N ALA A 58 -30.88 15.59 5.28
CA ALA A 58 -29.67 16.17 5.83
C ALA A 58 -29.63 16.12 7.36
N ASN A 59 -30.76 16.33 8.02
CA ASN A 59 -30.87 16.24 9.48
C ASN A 59 -30.73 14.79 9.98
N ASP A 60 -31.34 13.82 9.29
CA ASP A 60 -31.22 12.39 9.63
C ASP A 60 -29.77 11.91 9.50
N ASN A 61 -29.14 12.19 8.34
CA ASN A 61 -27.75 11.82 8.12
C ASN A 61 -26.81 12.48 9.14
N LYS A 62 -27.00 13.77 9.45
CA LYS A 62 -26.22 14.44 10.48
C LYS A 62 -26.37 13.73 11.83
N HIS A 63 -27.59 13.37 12.21
CA HIS A 63 -27.86 12.71 13.49
C HIS A 63 -27.18 11.34 13.58
N TYR A 64 -27.30 10.50 12.54
CA TYR A 64 -26.71 9.16 12.52
C TYR A 64 -25.19 9.16 12.31
N LEU A 65 -24.62 10.14 11.62
CA LEU A 65 -23.17 10.23 11.43
C LEU A 65 -22.43 10.83 12.62
N TRP A 66 -23.09 11.60 13.48
CA TRP A 66 -22.44 12.27 14.61
C TRP A 66 -21.72 11.31 15.58
N PRO A 67 -22.24 10.13 15.91
CA PRO A 67 -21.50 9.14 16.72
C PRO A 67 -20.15 8.72 16.13
N LEU A 68 -19.96 8.80 14.80
CA LEU A 68 -18.69 8.50 14.16
C LEU A 68 -17.64 9.60 14.37
N ALA A 69 -18.05 10.81 14.75
CA ALA A 69 -17.13 11.95 14.93
C ALA A 69 -16.02 11.60 15.92
N LYS A 70 -16.38 11.02 17.08
CA LYS A 70 -15.42 10.59 18.09
C LYS A 70 -14.37 9.61 17.54
N TRP A 71 -14.80 8.64 16.74
CA TRP A 71 -13.89 7.64 16.18
C TRP A 71 -12.99 8.24 15.10
N PHE A 72 -13.51 9.17 14.29
CA PHE A 72 -12.71 9.87 13.28
C PHE A 72 -11.74 10.87 13.88
N GLU A 73 -12.09 11.52 14.99
CA GLU A 73 -11.17 12.34 15.77
C GLU A 73 -10.04 11.49 16.34
N GLN A 74 -10.36 10.32 16.92
CA GLN A 74 -9.36 9.37 17.41
C GLN A 74 -8.44 8.86 16.29
N LEU A 75 -8.99 8.54 15.11
CA LEU A 75 -8.23 8.14 13.93
C LEU A 75 -7.28 9.26 13.47
N ALA A 76 -7.77 10.50 13.44
CA ALA A 76 -6.97 11.66 13.06
C ALA A 76 -5.92 12.03 14.11
N SER A 77 -6.19 11.81 15.40
CA SER A 77 -5.25 12.12 16.49
C SER A 77 -4.24 11.01 16.76
N ALA A 78 -4.48 9.78 16.31
CA ALA A 78 -3.58 8.66 16.52
C ALA A 78 -2.18 8.97 15.96
N GLN A 79 -1.17 8.68 16.77
CA GLN A 79 0.23 8.94 16.43
C GLN A 79 0.90 7.72 15.82
N THR A 80 0.45 6.53 16.21
CA THR A 80 1.04 5.26 15.76
C THR A 80 0.07 4.44 14.92
N LEU A 81 0.60 3.72 13.93
CA LEU A 81 -0.20 2.81 13.10
C LEU A 81 -0.87 1.66 13.91
N PRO A 82 -0.22 1.08 14.93
CA PRO A 82 -0.87 0.06 15.78
C PRO A 82 -2.10 0.58 16.53
N GLU A 83 -2.11 1.82 17.02
CA GLU A 83 -3.29 2.43 17.66
C GLU A 83 -4.48 2.51 16.70
N ILE A 84 -4.21 2.83 15.43
CA ILE A 84 -5.23 2.94 14.39
C ILE A 84 -5.91 1.59 14.13
N ARG A 85 -5.16 0.49 14.24
CA ARG A 85 -5.66 -0.87 14.01
C ARG A 85 -6.86 -1.20 14.91
N ASP A 86 -6.79 -0.81 16.18
CA ASP A 86 -7.81 -1.15 17.17
C ASP A 86 -9.11 -0.33 16.99
N LEU A 87 -9.05 0.77 16.22
CA LEU A 87 -10.21 1.63 15.91
C LEU A 87 -11.07 1.07 14.76
N PHE A 88 -10.55 0.19 13.90
CA PHE A 88 -11.27 -0.28 12.72
C PHE A 88 -12.54 -1.06 13.05
N ARG A 89 -12.50 -1.92 14.08
CA ARG A 89 -13.66 -2.72 14.48
C ARG A 89 -14.79 -1.83 15.04
N PRO A 90 -14.56 -0.91 15.98
CA PRO A 90 -15.57 0.06 16.43
C PRO A 90 -16.14 0.93 15.29
N ILE A 91 -15.29 1.39 14.37
CA ILE A 91 -15.72 2.20 13.23
C ILE A 91 -16.68 1.41 12.33
N CYS A 92 -16.26 0.22 11.87
CA CYS A 92 -17.08 -0.59 10.97
C CYS A 92 -18.37 -1.07 11.65
N HIS A 93 -18.34 -1.37 12.95
CA HIS A 93 -19.54 -1.68 13.71
C HIS A 93 -20.53 -0.50 13.73
N SER A 94 -20.03 0.69 14.02
CA SER A 94 -20.84 1.91 14.05
C SER A 94 -21.46 2.20 12.67
N ILE A 95 -20.69 2.01 11.59
CA ILE A 95 -21.19 2.12 10.21
C ILE A 95 -22.31 1.11 9.95
N LEU A 96 -22.18 -0.14 10.40
CA LEU A 96 -23.23 -1.15 10.24
C LEU A 96 -24.51 -0.78 11.03
N LEU A 97 -24.38 -0.26 12.25
CA LEU A 97 -25.52 0.22 13.04
C LEU A 97 -26.24 1.40 12.36
N ILE A 98 -25.47 2.33 11.79
CA ILE A 98 -26.00 3.45 11.00
C ILE A 98 -26.73 2.94 9.78
N TRP A 99 -26.15 1.97 9.07
CA TRP A 99 -26.75 1.35 7.89
C TRP A 99 -28.10 0.66 8.19
N LYS A 100 -28.21 0.05 9.38
CA LYS A 100 -29.47 -0.56 9.86
C LYS A 100 -30.54 0.46 10.25
N SER A 101 -30.11 1.54 10.89
CA SER A 101 -31.03 2.43 11.60
C SER A 101 -31.43 3.66 10.78
N SER A 102 -30.54 4.16 9.92
CA SER A 102 -30.80 5.34 9.11
C SER A 102 -31.71 5.02 7.93
N ARG A 103 -32.61 5.97 7.65
CA ARG A 103 -33.55 5.88 6.52
C ARG A 103 -32.96 6.39 5.22
N PHE A 104 -31.95 7.27 5.31
CA PHE A 104 -31.38 7.94 4.15
C PHE A 104 -29.92 7.54 3.91
N TYR A 105 -29.16 7.15 4.95
CA TYR A 105 -27.72 6.86 4.80
C TYR A 105 -27.41 5.42 4.35
N ASN A 106 -28.43 4.56 4.24
CA ASN A 106 -28.33 3.15 3.84
C ASN A 106 -28.18 2.94 2.31
N ILE A 107 -27.42 3.83 1.65
CA ILE A 107 -27.24 3.86 0.19
C ILE A 107 -25.76 3.55 -0.16
N PRO A 108 -25.48 2.63 -1.11
CA PRO A 108 -24.12 2.21 -1.42
C PRO A 108 -23.16 3.36 -1.76
N ALA A 109 -23.64 4.37 -2.50
CA ALA A 109 -22.83 5.52 -2.89
C ALA A 109 -22.25 6.30 -1.70
N ARG A 110 -23.00 6.41 -0.58
CA ARG A 110 -22.53 7.12 0.62
C ARG A 110 -21.50 6.32 1.37
N LEU A 111 -21.75 5.02 1.53
CA LEU A 111 -20.79 4.12 2.15
C LEU A 111 -19.47 4.08 1.37
N VAL A 112 -19.50 4.18 0.04
CA VAL A 112 -18.29 4.29 -0.79
C VAL A 112 -17.49 5.56 -0.44
N VAL A 113 -18.15 6.72 -0.33
CA VAL A 113 -17.47 7.97 0.04
C VAL A 113 -16.83 7.84 1.43
N LEU A 114 -17.58 7.31 2.40
CA LEU A 114 -17.10 7.17 3.78
C LEU A 114 -15.88 6.25 3.89
N ILE A 115 -15.94 5.08 3.27
CA ILE A 115 -14.82 4.13 3.31
C ILE A 115 -13.61 4.67 2.55
N ARG A 116 -13.79 5.35 1.41
CA ARG A 116 -12.68 6.00 0.69
C ARG A 116 -12.00 7.05 1.57
N GLN A 117 -12.77 7.84 2.30
CA GLN A 117 -12.23 8.83 3.24
C GLN A 117 -11.44 8.16 4.39
N ILE A 118 -11.90 7.02 4.89
CA ILE A 118 -11.15 6.24 5.89
C ILE A 118 -9.85 5.69 5.27
N CYS A 119 -9.89 5.15 4.05
CA CYS A 119 -8.70 4.66 3.35
C CYS A 119 -7.68 5.80 3.15
N ASN A 120 -8.13 6.97 2.72
CA ASN A 120 -7.26 8.14 2.52
C ASN A 120 -6.58 8.56 3.83
N GLU A 121 -7.28 8.52 4.97
CA GLU A 121 -6.68 8.84 6.26
C GLU A 121 -5.66 7.78 6.70
N ILE A 122 -5.93 6.49 6.46
CA ILE A 122 -4.97 5.40 6.73
C ILE A 122 -3.70 5.60 5.90
N ILE A 123 -3.83 5.87 4.60
CA ILE A 123 -2.70 6.12 3.68
C ILE A 123 -1.89 7.33 4.16
N LYS A 124 -2.56 8.43 4.49
CA LYS A 124 -1.92 9.64 5.01
C LYS A 124 -1.11 9.34 6.28
N LYS A 125 -1.67 8.55 7.20
CA LYS A 125 -0.97 8.15 8.43
C LYS A 125 0.22 7.23 8.16
N ALA A 126 0.10 6.33 7.19
CA ALA A 126 1.20 5.47 6.78
C ALA A 126 2.34 6.26 6.11
N MET A 127 2.02 7.24 5.27
CA MET A 127 3.01 8.15 4.66
C MET A 127 3.67 9.07 5.71
N MET A 128 2.94 9.50 6.74
CA MET A 128 3.54 10.24 7.86
C MET A 128 4.50 9.38 8.69
N HIS A 129 4.20 8.08 8.79
CA HIS A 129 5.08 7.14 9.48
C HIS A 129 6.37 6.93 8.69
N LEU A 130 6.27 6.69 7.38
CA LEU A 130 7.38 6.54 6.45
C LEU A 130 7.10 7.29 5.13
N ASN A 131 7.83 8.39 4.93
CA ASN A 131 7.88 9.12 3.66
C ASN A 131 9.19 8.78 2.91
N GLY A 132 9.32 9.23 1.66
CA GLY A 132 10.49 8.97 0.82
C GLY A 132 11.78 9.57 1.39
N GLU A 133 11.72 10.76 2.00
CA GLU A 133 12.88 11.39 2.65
C GLU A 133 13.41 10.51 3.79
N LYS A 134 12.53 10.11 4.73
CA LYS A 134 12.90 9.25 5.84
C LYS A 134 13.36 7.87 5.38
N LEU A 135 12.76 7.33 4.31
CA LEU A 135 13.21 6.09 3.70
C LEU A 135 14.68 6.21 3.26
N PHE A 136 15.05 7.28 2.56
CA PHE A 136 16.42 7.50 2.11
C PHE A 136 17.38 7.81 3.26
N GLU A 137 16.95 8.55 4.28
CA GLU A 137 17.74 8.75 5.51
C GLU A 137 18.09 7.41 6.18
N LEU A 138 17.12 6.51 6.31
CA LEU A 138 17.34 5.16 6.85
C LEU A 138 18.27 4.33 5.96
N ILE A 139 18.17 4.47 4.64
CA ILE A 139 19.07 3.82 3.68
C ILE A 139 20.52 4.32 3.88
N ASP A 140 20.70 5.63 4.03
CA ASP A 140 22.03 6.25 4.22
C ASP A 140 22.65 5.89 5.57
N GLN A 141 21.82 5.75 6.61
CA GLN A 141 22.24 5.30 7.94
C GLN A 141 22.46 3.77 8.03
N SER A 142 22.22 3.04 6.94
CA SER A 142 22.27 1.56 6.90
C SER A 142 21.26 0.88 7.85
N GLU A 143 20.15 1.56 8.17
CA GLU A 143 19.06 1.08 9.02
C GLU A 143 17.89 0.49 8.20
N LEU A 144 18.23 -0.31 7.19
CA LEU A 144 17.26 -0.93 6.26
C LEU A 144 16.23 -1.83 6.96
N GLU A 145 16.61 -2.47 8.07
CA GLU A 145 15.71 -3.30 8.88
C GLU A 145 14.56 -2.47 9.47
N GLN A 146 14.84 -1.23 9.88
CA GLN A 146 13.82 -0.33 10.39
C GLN A 146 12.87 0.10 9.28
N ALA A 147 13.39 0.47 8.10
CA ALA A 147 12.57 0.80 6.94
C ALA A 147 11.63 -0.36 6.56
N ASN A 148 12.16 -1.59 6.51
CA ASN A 148 11.39 -2.79 6.24
C ASN A 148 10.30 -3.03 7.29
N SER A 149 10.64 -2.90 8.58
CA SER A 149 9.67 -3.04 9.67
C SER A 149 8.53 -2.02 9.54
N MET A 150 8.85 -0.77 9.22
CA MET A 150 7.86 0.30 9.05
C MET A 150 6.93 0.07 7.86
N LEU A 151 7.46 -0.42 6.73
CA LEU A 151 6.67 -0.82 5.56
C LEU A 151 5.76 -2.01 5.88
N GLN A 152 6.29 -3.03 6.58
CA GLN A 152 5.53 -4.20 7.00
C GLN A 152 4.37 -3.83 7.94
N VAL A 153 4.60 -2.95 8.91
CA VAL A 153 3.54 -2.44 9.79
C VAL A 153 2.45 -1.73 8.96
N SER A 154 2.84 -0.90 7.99
CA SER A 154 1.90 -0.19 7.11
C SER A 154 1.04 -1.16 6.28
N LEU A 155 1.66 -2.18 5.68
CA LEU A 155 0.97 -3.25 4.95
C LEU A 155 -0.01 -4.01 5.86
N GLN A 156 0.43 -4.39 7.06
CA GLN A 156 -0.40 -5.12 8.02
C GLN A 156 -1.62 -4.32 8.47
N VAL A 157 -1.47 -3.01 8.73
CA VAL A 157 -2.59 -2.14 9.11
C VAL A 157 -3.59 -2.01 7.95
N CYS A 158 -3.12 -1.78 6.73
CA CYS A 158 -3.98 -1.71 5.55
C CYS A 158 -4.72 -3.03 5.27
N ALA A 159 -4.03 -4.16 5.38
CA ALA A 159 -4.61 -5.50 5.24
C ALA A 159 -5.64 -5.78 6.35
N HIS A 160 -5.36 -5.37 7.59
CA HIS A 160 -6.29 -5.53 8.69
C HIS A 160 -7.57 -4.73 8.47
N PHE A 161 -7.49 -3.49 7.98
CA PHE A 161 -8.66 -2.71 7.63
C PHE A 161 -9.55 -3.41 6.60
N LYS A 162 -8.95 -3.93 5.51
CA LYS A 162 -9.68 -4.71 4.50
C LYS A 162 -10.36 -5.94 5.12
N SER A 163 -9.63 -6.70 5.94
CA SER A 163 -10.17 -7.88 6.62
C SER A 163 -11.38 -7.51 7.47
N VAL A 164 -11.27 -6.46 8.29
CA VAL A 164 -12.38 -5.98 9.12
C VAL A 164 -13.56 -5.53 8.26
N TYR A 165 -13.32 -4.79 7.17
CA TYR A 165 -14.39 -4.41 6.24
C TYR A 165 -15.10 -5.64 5.67
N PHE A 166 -14.37 -6.68 5.24
CA PHE A 166 -14.96 -7.90 4.71
C PHE A 166 -15.77 -8.68 5.75
N ASP A 167 -15.30 -8.74 7.01
CA ASP A 167 -16.07 -9.32 8.12
C ASP A 167 -17.43 -8.61 8.26
N TYR A 168 -17.44 -7.27 8.25
CA TYR A 168 -18.67 -6.49 8.39
C TYR A 168 -19.55 -6.53 7.14
N LYS A 169 -18.95 -6.65 5.94
CA LYS A 169 -19.69 -6.91 4.70
C LYS A 169 -20.43 -8.24 4.80
N ALA A 170 -19.79 -9.30 5.28
CA ALA A 170 -20.43 -10.60 5.51
C ALA A 170 -21.55 -10.50 6.56
N LYS A 171 -21.32 -9.80 7.68
CA LYS A 171 -22.36 -9.54 8.70
C LYS A 171 -23.55 -8.74 8.14
N SER A 172 -23.33 -7.82 7.20
CA SER A 172 -24.43 -7.08 6.57
C SER A 172 -25.38 -7.99 5.79
N VAL A 173 -24.88 -9.10 5.23
CA VAL A 173 -25.69 -10.08 4.50
C VAL A 173 -26.60 -10.86 5.43
N THR A 174 -26.12 -11.22 6.63
CA THR A 174 -26.89 -11.97 7.61
C THR A 174 -27.85 -11.08 8.40
N GLU A 175 -27.40 -9.89 8.80
CA GLU A 175 -28.17 -9.01 9.68
C GLU A 175 -29.14 -8.08 8.92
N VAL A 176 -28.90 -7.80 7.65
CA VAL A 176 -29.74 -6.93 6.80
C VAL A 176 -29.93 -7.55 5.40
N PRO A 177 -30.60 -8.72 5.30
CA PRO A 177 -30.73 -9.44 4.02
C PRO A 177 -31.48 -8.63 2.95
N GLY A 178 -32.36 -7.71 3.35
CA GLY A 178 -33.10 -6.83 2.45
C GLY A 178 -32.28 -5.69 1.83
N ASN A 179 -31.17 -5.26 2.46
CA ASN A 179 -30.29 -4.23 1.93
C ASN A 179 -28.84 -4.44 2.42
N PRO A 180 -28.14 -5.49 1.96
CA PRO A 180 -26.77 -5.76 2.37
C PRO A 180 -25.80 -4.82 1.64
N TRP A 181 -24.54 -4.80 2.07
CA TRP A 181 -23.49 -3.98 1.44
C TRP A 181 -23.10 -4.51 0.04
N ARG A 182 -23.92 -4.21 -0.96
CA ARG A 182 -23.70 -4.57 -2.37
C ARG A 182 -22.80 -3.56 -3.07
N ILE A 183 -21.53 -3.51 -2.67
CA ILE A 183 -20.52 -2.60 -3.21
C ILE A 183 -19.46 -3.38 -3.99
N GLN A 184 -19.05 -2.84 -5.14
CA GLN A 184 -17.90 -3.32 -5.90
C GLN A 184 -16.61 -2.96 -5.14
N ASN A 185 -15.88 -3.99 -4.69
CA ASN A 185 -14.70 -3.82 -3.85
C ASN A 185 -13.60 -3.03 -4.56
N ASN A 186 -13.40 -3.28 -5.86
CA ASN A 186 -12.34 -2.65 -6.63
C ASN A 186 -12.48 -1.12 -6.57
N ALA A 187 -13.68 -0.60 -6.82
CA ALA A 187 -13.94 0.84 -6.75
C ALA A 187 -13.76 1.45 -5.35
N LEU A 188 -13.84 0.63 -4.29
CA LEU A 188 -13.69 1.07 -2.90
C LEU A 188 -12.22 1.26 -2.53
N PHE A 189 -11.39 0.30 -2.95
CA PHE A 189 -10.02 0.16 -2.48
C PHE A 189 -8.96 0.62 -3.48
N ILE A 190 -9.30 1.10 -4.69
CA ILE A 190 -8.33 1.54 -5.73
C ILE A 190 -7.09 2.21 -5.14
N ARG A 191 -7.27 3.33 -4.41
CA ARG A 191 -6.14 4.10 -3.86
C ARG A 191 -5.39 3.36 -2.75
N LEU A 192 -6.07 2.53 -1.97
CA LEU A 192 -5.45 1.69 -0.94
C LEU A 192 -4.66 0.53 -1.58
N ASP A 193 -5.17 -0.02 -2.68
CA ASP A 193 -4.50 -1.06 -3.47
C ASP A 193 -3.23 -0.49 -4.10
N GLU A 194 -3.33 0.68 -4.75
CA GLU A 194 -2.16 1.42 -5.27
C GLU A 194 -1.11 1.69 -4.18
N PHE A 195 -1.54 2.06 -2.97
CA PHE A 195 -0.64 2.23 -1.83
C PHE A 195 0.06 0.93 -1.42
N LEU A 196 -0.66 -0.19 -1.37
CA LEU A 196 -0.09 -1.49 -1.02
C LEU A 196 0.95 -1.92 -2.06
N GLU A 197 0.65 -1.77 -3.36
CA GLU A 197 1.60 -2.04 -4.43
C GLU A 197 2.84 -1.15 -4.30
N ARG A 198 2.67 0.15 -4.01
CA ARG A 198 3.79 1.06 -3.76
C ARG A 198 4.66 0.61 -2.59
N CYS A 199 4.07 0.17 -1.48
CA CYS A 199 4.80 -0.37 -0.36
C CYS A 199 5.58 -1.65 -0.73
N HIS A 200 5.01 -2.51 -1.58
CA HIS A 200 5.68 -3.72 -2.07
C HIS A 200 6.86 -3.39 -3.00
N ASP A 201 6.69 -2.44 -3.92
CA ASP A 201 7.78 -1.94 -4.76
C ASP A 201 8.93 -1.39 -3.90
N VAL A 202 8.62 -0.56 -2.90
CA VAL A 202 9.64 0.01 -2.01
C VAL A 202 10.30 -1.05 -1.12
N LEU A 203 9.58 -2.08 -0.69
CA LEU A 203 10.18 -3.23 0.00
C LEU A 203 11.15 -4.01 -0.89
N GLU A 204 10.84 -4.17 -2.17
CA GLU A 204 11.75 -4.80 -3.14
C GLU A 204 13.02 -3.96 -3.33
N LEU A 205 12.88 -2.63 -3.34
CA LEU A 205 14.00 -1.70 -3.39
C LEU A 205 14.90 -1.85 -2.16
N THR A 206 14.35 -1.79 -0.94
CA THR A 206 15.14 -1.92 0.30
C THR A 206 15.82 -3.28 0.40
N GLN A 207 15.13 -4.37 0.02
CA GLN A 207 15.72 -5.71 -0.02
C GLN A 207 16.85 -5.80 -1.05
N THR A 208 16.70 -5.15 -2.20
CA THR A 208 17.75 -5.08 -3.21
C THR A 208 18.98 -4.34 -2.72
N ILE A 209 18.78 -3.19 -2.08
CA ILE A 209 19.89 -2.41 -1.49
C ILE A 209 20.62 -3.25 -0.46
N TYR A 210 19.90 -3.92 0.44
CA TYR A 210 20.50 -4.77 1.47
C TYR A 210 21.39 -5.87 0.86
N GLN A 211 20.91 -6.56 -0.16
CA GLN A 211 21.67 -7.63 -0.83
C GLN A 211 22.89 -7.10 -1.58
N PHE A 212 22.76 -5.97 -2.29
CA PHE A 212 23.86 -5.39 -3.06
C PHE A 212 24.91 -4.70 -2.18
N GLN A 213 24.55 -4.19 -1.00
CA GLN A 213 25.52 -3.65 -0.03
C GLN A 213 26.58 -4.68 0.38
N LYS A 214 26.23 -5.98 0.43
CA LYS A 214 27.19 -7.06 0.75
C LYS A 214 28.28 -7.22 -0.31
N LEU A 215 28.04 -6.78 -1.55
CA LEU A 215 29.03 -6.81 -2.63
C LEU A 215 30.19 -5.83 -2.41
N ALA A 216 30.02 -4.82 -1.55
CA ALA A 216 31.01 -3.77 -1.32
C ALA A 216 32.33 -4.29 -0.71
N GLN A 217 32.25 -5.37 0.08
CA GLN A 217 33.40 -5.97 0.77
C GLN A 217 33.69 -7.39 0.27
N MET A 218 33.07 -7.79 -0.84
CA MET A 218 33.13 -9.17 -1.31
C MET A 218 34.43 -9.42 -2.07
N GLU A 219 35.24 -10.35 -1.57
CA GLU A 219 36.46 -10.78 -2.25
C GLU A 219 36.34 -12.23 -2.71
N ILE A 220 36.51 -12.44 -4.01
CA ILE A 220 36.54 -13.76 -4.63
C ILE A 220 37.98 -14.26 -4.64
N GLY A 221 38.22 -15.40 -3.98
CA GLY A 221 39.50 -16.12 -4.03
C GLY A 221 39.67 -16.95 -5.30
N GLY A 222 40.85 -17.57 -5.46
CA GLY A 222 41.12 -18.49 -6.58
C GLY A 222 42.02 -17.88 -7.66
N THR A 223 42.22 -18.64 -8.74
CA THR A 223 43.21 -18.26 -9.77
C THR A 223 42.77 -17.07 -10.61
N LYS A 224 41.45 -16.91 -10.79
CA LYS A 224 40.84 -15.73 -11.43
C LYS A 224 40.24 -14.74 -10.43
N GLY A 225 40.49 -14.93 -9.13
CA GLY A 225 39.84 -14.17 -8.05
C GLY A 225 39.93 -12.65 -8.23
N LYS A 226 41.14 -12.12 -8.49
CA LYS A 226 41.35 -10.66 -8.67
C LYS A 226 40.48 -10.06 -9.78
N THR A 227 40.34 -10.73 -10.92
CA THR A 227 39.52 -10.26 -12.04
C THR A 227 38.03 -10.32 -11.72
N LEU A 228 37.60 -11.38 -11.04
CA LEU A 228 36.20 -11.56 -10.64
C LEU A 228 35.82 -10.56 -9.55
N THR A 229 36.65 -10.35 -8.52
CA THR A 229 36.46 -9.32 -7.49
C THR A 229 36.35 -7.93 -8.11
N THR A 230 37.23 -7.60 -9.06
CA THR A 230 37.15 -6.32 -9.79
C THR A 230 35.81 -6.18 -10.53
N SER A 231 35.32 -7.28 -11.12
CA SER A 231 34.02 -7.31 -11.81
C SER A 231 32.85 -7.11 -10.84
N VAL A 232 32.89 -7.71 -9.64
CA VAL A 232 31.89 -7.50 -8.58
C VAL A 232 31.88 -6.05 -8.11
N HIS A 233 33.05 -5.47 -7.85
CA HIS A 233 33.14 -4.07 -7.44
C HIS A 233 32.63 -3.11 -8.52
N GLN A 234 32.85 -3.42 -9.82
CA GLN A 234 32.25 -2.64 -10.90
C GLN A 234 30.72 -2.77 -10.93
N ILE A 235 30.17 -3.98 -10.74
CA ILE A 235 28.72 -4.19 -10.64
C ILE A 235 28.14 -3.39 -9.47
N TYR A 236 28.84 -3.37 -8.33
CA TYR A 236 28.44 -2.58 -7.17
C TYR A 236 28.50 -1.07 -7.44
N ALA A 237 29.53 -0.57 -8.13
CA ALA A 237 29.62 0.84 -8.53
C ALA A 237 28.47 1.26 -9.45
N ASP A 238 28.15 0.44 -10.46
CA ASP A 238 27.04 0.68 -11.38
C ASP A 238 25.67 0.64 -10.63
N PHE A 239 25.54 -0.21 -9.61
CA PHE A 239 24.38 -0.23 -8.72
C PHE A 239 24.24 1.06 -7.93
N GLN A 240 25.34 1.57 -7.36
CA GLN A 240 25.35 2.83 -6.62
C GLN A 240 24.94 4.02 -7.50
N GLU A 241 25.38 4.06 -8.76
CA GLU A 241 24.93 5.08 -9.72
C GLU A 241 23.42 4.99 -9.99
N THR A 242 22.91 3.76 -10.19
CA THR A 242 21.48 3.51 -10.40
C THR A 242 20.66 3.93 -9.18
N LEU A 243 21.14 3.64 -7.97
CA LEU A 243 20.51 4.06 -6.72
C LEU A 243 20.56 5.59 -6.53
N ALA A 244 21.66 6.24 -6.90
CA ALA A 244 21.78 7.69 -6.85
C ALA A 244 20.79 8.39 -7.79
N GLN A 245 20.52 7.82 -8.98
CA GLN A 245 19.48 8.32 -9.87
C GLN A 245 18.10 8.26 -9.21
N MET A 246 17.76 7.15 -8.54
CA MET A 246 16.51 7.00 -7.80
C MET A 246 16.38 7.95 -6.61
N LYS A 247 17.49 8.29 -5.95
CA LYS A 247 17.53 9.26 -4.84
C LYS A 247 17.34 10.71 -5.30
N ASN A 248 17.79 11.03 -6.51
CA ASN A 248 17.76 12.41 -7.05
C ASN A 248 16.43 12.78 -7.74
N VAL A 249 15.42 11.93 -7.58
CA VAL A 249 14.09 12.15 -8.13
C VAL A 249 13.41 13.34 -7.45
N GLN A 250 12.67 14.15 -8.21
CA GLN A 250 12.07 15.41 -7.76
C GLN A 250 10.72 15.25 -7.03
N TYR A 251 10.36 14.02 -6.64
CA TYR A 251 9.11 13.69 -5.97
C TYR A 251 9.35 12.67 -4.85
N ASP A 252 8.41 12.58 -3.91
CA ASP A 252 8.46 11.58 -2.84
C ASP A 252 8.10 10.20 -3.40
N LEU A 253 8.99 9.20 -3.26
CA LEU A 253 8.74 7.82 -3.69
C LEU A 253 7.47 7.21 -3.11
N MET A 254 7.01 7.65 -1.95
CA MET A 254 5.78 7.16 -1.31
C MET A 254 4.53 7.92 -1.77
N ASP A 255 4.66 9.01 -2.53
CA ASP A 255 3.53 9.77 -3.06
C ASP A 255 2.83 9.03 -4.21
N LEU A 256 1.53 8.78 -4.05
CA LEU A 256 0.71 8.08 -5.04
C LEU A 256 0.29 8.99 -6.20
N ASP A 257 0.31 10.31 -6.00
CA ASP A 257 -0.07 11.26 -7.04
C ASP A 257 1.11 11.52 -8.02
N ALA A 258 2.30 10.99 -7.72
CA ALA A 258 3.50 11.06 -8.55
C ALA A 258 3.45 10.07 -9.73
N LYS A 259 3.06 10.57 -10.91
CA LYS A 259 2.90 9.77 -12.15
C LYS A 259 4.21 9.21 -12.72
N HIS A 260 5.34 9.84 -12.42
CA HIS A 260 6.65 9.42 -12.94
C HIS A 260 7.24 8.20 -12.21
N PHE A 261 6.67 7.83 -11.06
CA PHE A 261 7.14 6.70 -10.26
C PHE A 261 7.22 5.41 -11.05
N GLU A 262 6.17 5.05 -11.79
CA GLU A 262 6.13 3.76 -12.48
C GLU A 262 7.25 3.65 -13.53
N ASP A 263 7.50 4.73 -14.27
CA ASP A 263 8.54 4.78 -15.31
C ASP A 263 9.95 4.72 -14.70
N ASP A 264 10.21 5.54 -13.68
CA ASP A 264 11.51 5.60 -13.01
C ASP A 264 11.81 4.27 -12.27
N PHE A 265 10.81 3.69 -11.61
CA PHE A 265 10.93 2.41 -10.92
C PHE A 265 11.11 1.25 -11.90
N TYR A 266 10.46 1.29 -13.06
CA TYR A 266 10.66 0.32 -14.14
C TYR A 266 12.09 0.41 -14.72
N ALA A 267 12.61 1.63 -14.90
CA ALA A 267 13.99 1.84 -15.33
C ALA A 267 14.99 1.27 -14.31
N PHE A 268 14.77 1.53 -13.02
CA PHE A 268 15.54 0.95 -11.92
C PHE A 268 15.51 -0.59 -11.95
N ARG A 269 14.32 -1.20 -11.99
CA ARG A 269 14.16 -2.67 -12.06
C ARG A 269 14.87 -3.26 -13.28
N SER A 270 14.76 -2.60 -14.43
CA SER A 270 15.41 -3.03 -15.67
C SER A 270 16.93 -3.03 -15.55
N LYS A 271 17.50 -1.97 -14.95
CA LYS A 271 18.94 -1.88 -14.71
C LYS A 271 19.41 -2.88 -13.66
N ASN A 272 18.67 -3.04 -12.57
CA ASN A 272 18.95 -4.04 -11.53
C ASN A 272 18.99 -5.47 -12.11
N LYS A 273 18.04 -5.79 -13.00
CA LYS A 273 17.98 -7.08 -13.70
C LYS A 273 19.18 -7.32 -14.61
N GLU A 274 19.73 -6.28 -15.22
CA GLU A 274 20.99 -6.36 -15.98
C GLU A 274 22.18 -6.68 -15.05
N LEU A 275 22.26 -5.99 -13.91
CA LEU A 275 23.31 -6.19 -12.92
C LEU A 275 23.26 -7.60 -12.31
N GLU A 276 22.07 -8.12 -12.02
CA GLU A 276 21.87 -9.50 -11.59
C GLU A 276 22.42 -10.53 -12.58
N ARG A 277 22.17 -10.35 -13.89
CA ARG A 277 22.70 -11.25 -14.92
C ARG A 277 24.22 -11.21 -15.00
N ARG A 278 24.81 -10.02 -14.87
CA ARG A 278 26.26 -9.86 -14.80
C ARG A 278 26.83 -10.58 -13.58
N LEU A 279 26.18 -10.43 -12.43
CA LEU A 279 26.56 -11.10 -11.19
C LEU A 279 26.44 -12.63 -11.30
N ALA A 280 25.36 -13.13 -11.89
CA ALA A 280 25.18 -14.56 -12.14
C ALA A 280 26.29 -15.14 -13.04
N SER A 281 26.72 -14.38 -14.06
CA SER A 281 27.87 -14.77 -14.89
C SER A 281 29.18 -14.82 -14.09
N VAL A 282 29.41 -13.86 -13.19
CA VAL A 282 30.58 -13.86 -12.29
C VAL A 282 30.55 -15.07 -11.35
N ILE A 283 29.41 -15.38 -10.74
CA ILE A 283 29.22 -16.55 -9.88
C ILE A 283 29.51 -17.84 -10.65
N ASN A 284 29.01 -17.96 -11.88
CA ASN A 284 29.27 -19.11 -12.73
C ASN A 284 30.76 -19.28 -13.08
N GLN A 285 31.45 -18.19 -13.41
CA GLN A 285 32.89 -18.23 -13.67
C GLN A 285 33.69 -18.59 -12.41
N ALA A 286 33.30 -18.08 -11.25
CA ALA A 286 33.92 -18.41 -9.97
C ALA A 286 33.72 -19.89 -9.61
N PHE A 287 32.51 -20.40 -9.84
CA PHE A 287 32.16 -21.81 -9.61
C PHE A 287 32.96 -22.76 -10.52
N ASP A 288 33.14 -22.39 -11.80
CA ASP A 288 33.90 -23.18 -12.76
C ASP A 288 35.43 -23.11 -12.51
N ASP A 289 35.95 -22.01 -11.96
CA ASP A 289 37.37 -21.89 -11.55
C ASP A 289 37.71 -22.74 -10.32
N ALA A 290 36.72 -22.99 -9.45
CA ALA A 290 36.88 -23.81 -8.26
C ALA A 290 37.03 -25.29 -8.62
N LYS A 291 38.24 -25.82 -8.42
CA LYS A 291 38.60 -27.21 -8.72
C LYS A 291 38.13 -28.23 -7.69
N THR A 292 38.00 -27.82 -6.43
CA THR A 292 37.57 -28.70 -5.34
C THR A 292 36.12 -28.42 -4.98
N ILE A 293 35.43 -29.46 -4.51
CA ILE A 293 34.03 -29.34 -4.05
C ILE A 293 33.93 -28.35 -2.87
N VAL A 294 34.90 -28.40 -1.96
CA VAL A 294 35.00 -27.44 -0.85
C VAL A 294 35.14 -26.00 -1.37
N GLY A 295 35.93 -25.78 -2.42
CA GLY A 295 36.07 -24.47 -3.05
C GLY A 295 34.79 -23.97 -3.71
N ARG A 296 34.01 -24.88 -4.34
CA ARG A 296 32.70 -24.55 -4.93
C ARG A 296 31.68 -24.18 -3.87
N PHE A 297 31.60 -24.93 -2.76
CA PHE A 297 30.73 -24.57 -1.64
C PHE A 297 31.13 -23.24 -1.02
N LYS A 298 32.43 -23.02 -0.76
CA LYS A 298 32.91 -21.73 -0.24
C LYS A 298 32.56 -20.56 -1.16
N CYS A 299 32.60 -20.77 -2.49
CA CYS A 299 32.14 -19.77 -3.45
C CYS A 299 30.64 -19.48 -3.28
N LEU A 300 29.80 -20.51 -3.15
CA LEU A 300 28.36 -20.34 -2.96
C LEU A 300 28.05 -19.63 -1.63
N ASP A 301 28.77 -19.98 -0.56
CA ASP A 301 28.62 -19.34 0.76
C ASP A 301 28.93 -17.84 0.71
N CYS A 302 29.90 -17.41 -0.13
CA CYS A 302 30.16 -15.98 -0.34
C CYS A 302 28.97 -15.22 -0.94
N PHE A 303 28.07 -15.90 -1.67
CA PHE A 303 26.93 -15.28 -2.34
C PHE A 303 25.58 -15.68 -1.73
N GLU A 304 25.55 -16.28 -0.53
CA GLU A 304 24.36 -16.92 0.06
C GLU A 304 23.06 -16.10 -0.08
N ASP A 305 23.06 -14.83 0.32
CA ASP A 305 21.89 -13.95 0.27
C ASP A 305 21.40 -13.59 -1.16
N LEU A 306 22.27 -13.82 -2.16
CA LEU A 306 22.02 -13.55 -3.56
C LEU A 306 21.57 -14.82 -4.30
N LEU A 307 21.79 -16.00 -3.73
CA LEU A 307 21.42 -17.28 -4.34
C LEU A 307 19.89 -17.43 -4.49
N ASP A 308 19.11 -16.80 -3.63
CA ASP A 308 17.64 -16.82 -3.68
C ASP A 308 17.05 -15.98 -4.81
N ARG A 309 17.85 -15.12 -5.47
CA ARG A 309 17.39 -14.38 -6.64
C ARG A 309 17.14 -15.35 -7.78
N GLN A 310 15.95 -15.25 -8.38
CA GLN A 310 15.49 -16.19 -9.41
C GLN A 310 16.45 -16.32 -10.59
N ILE A 311 17.10 -15.24 -11.03
CA ILE A 311 18.07 -15.28 -12.13
C ILE A 311 19.30 -16.13 -11.75
N ILE A 312 19.86 -15.89 -10.57
CA ILE A 312 21.05 -16.58 -10.05
C ILE A 312 20.70 -18.05 -9.78
N LYS A 313 19.57 -18.31 -9.12
CA LYS A 313 19.08 -19.65 -8.83
C LYS A 313 18.94 -20.51 -10.10
N ASN A 314 18.28 -19.98 -11.13
CA ASN A 314 18.10 -20.69 -12.40
C ASN A 314 19.43 -21.03 -13.10
N GLU A 315 20.46 -20.21 -12.92
CA GLU A 315 21.80 -20.49 -13.45
C GLU A 315 22.53 -21.58 -12.64
N LEU A 316 22.40 -21.53 -11.31
CA LEU A 316 23.02 -22.50 -10.39
C LEU A 316 22.37 -23.88 -10.42
N GLU A 317 21.06 -23.97 -10.65
CA GLU A 317 20.33 -25.23 -10.82
C GLU A 317 20.93 -26.06 -11.97
N ARG A 318 21.41 -25.42 -13.05
CA ARG A 318 22.10 -26.10 -14.16
C ARG A 318 23.44 -26.70 -13.74
N LYS A 319 24.08 -26.14 -12.70
CA LYS A 319 25.36 -26.58 -12.17
C LYS A 319 25.22 -27.62 -11.05
N HIS A 320 24.04 -27.76 -10.43
CA HIS A 320 23.79 -28.75 -9.39
C HIS A 320 24.11 -30.18 -9.84
N THR A 321 23.69 -30.57 -11.04
CA THR A 321 24.01 -31.91 -11.58
C THR A 321 25.51 -32.13 -11.70
N SER A 322 26.26 -31.10 -12.13
CA SER A 322 27.72 -31.16 -12.21
C SER A 322 28.39 -31.24 -10.84
N LEU A 323 27.83 -30.58 -9.82
CA LEU A 323 28.32 -30.65 -8.45
C LEU A 323 28.16 -32.08 -7.90
N ILE A 324 26.99 -32.68 -8.07
CA ILE A 324 26.68 -34.05 -7.63
C ILE A 324 27.60 -35.06 -8.33
N ALA A 325 27.80 -34.91 -9.65
CA ALA A 325 28.71 -35.78 -10.41
C ALA A 325 30.16 -35.67 -9.90
N SER A 326 30.63 -34.46 -9.60
CA SER A 326 31.95 -34.25 -9.00
C SER A 326 32.05 -34.92 -7.64
N TYR A 327 31.02 -34.82 -6.80
CA TYR A 327 30.99 -35.44 -5.47
C TYR A 327 31.00 -36.96 -5.53
N ALA A 328 30.27 -37.55 -6.48
CA ALA A 328 30.31 -38.98 -6.73
C ALA A 328 31.70 -39.45 -7.19
N SER A 329 32.38 -38.67 -8.02
CA SER A 329 33.75 -38.96 -8.45
C SER A 329 34.73 -38.94 -7.27
N ASP A 330 34.66 -37.89 -6.44
CA ASP A 330 35.51 -37.77 -5.25
C ASP A 330 35.24 -38.92 -4.25
N LEU A 331 33.98 -39.31 -4.07
CA LEU A 331 33.61 -40.46 -3.24
C LEU A 331 34.19 -41.77 -3.78
N HIS A 332 34.19 -41.98 -5.10
CA HIS A 332 34.77 -43.17 -5.71
C HIS A 332 36.28 -43.25 -5.49
N VAL A 333 36.99 -42.12 -5.56
CA VAL A 333 38.42 -42.05 -5.23
C VAL A 333 38.66 -42.43 -3.77
N VAL A 334 37.88 -41.88 -2.84
CA VAL A 334 37.98 -42.23 -1.41
C VAL A 334 37.69 -43.72 -1.17
N GLN A 335 36.70 -44.28 -1.89
CA GLN A 335 36.37 -45.70 -1.83
C GLN A 335 37.55 -46.57 -2.30
N GLN A 336 38.22 -46.21 -3.40
CA GLN A 336 39.40 -46.95 -3.88
C GLN A 336 40.52 -46.91 -2.85
N ILE A 337 40.82 -45.73 -2.27
CA ILE A 337 41.86 -45.58 -1.24
C ILE A 337 41.55 -46.43 0.00
N PHE A 338 40.28 -46.54 0.40
CA PHE A 338 39.86 -47.37 1.52
C PHE A 338 39.91 -48.88 1.24
N ILE A 339 39.84 -49.29 -0.03
CA ILE A 339 39.96 -50.70 -0.43
C ILE A 339 41.43 -51.09 -0.60
N GLU A 340 42.28 -50.15 -1.01
CA GLU A 340 43.72 -50.37 -1.21
C GLU A 340 44.56 -50.32 0.08
N ASN A 341 44.06 -49.68 1.14
CA ASN A 341 44.64 -49.70 2.49
C ASN A 341 43.82 -50.60 3.42
#